data_AF-A0A1F2U5G7-F1
#
_entry.id   AF-A0A1F2U5G7-F1
#
_cell.length_a   1.000
_cell.length_b   1.000
_cell.length_c   1.000
_cell.angle_alpha   90.00
_cell.angle_beta   90.00
_cell.angle_gamma   90.00
#
_symmetry.space_group_name_H-M   'P 1'
#
loop_
_entity.id
_entity.type
_entity.pdbx_description
1 polymer ?
#
loop_
_entity_poly.entity_id
_entity_poly.type
_entity_poly.pdbx_seq_one_letter_code
_entity_poly.pdbx_strand_id
1 'polypeptide(L)'
;MTMRSKRAVTVSILILLALAAARAATQRYQQREEEFRKQGQAEREKSGLSATALKEKYPTPEMRLVSAASVLPGATGEVAVTGTFAAGAKFFVENDNFEVVKESATGSQYRATVRAASGIGPETAALVVMNPVTAQTARVANAVRAGGRFEWTMTAANGWTVIARSHATNAGGAAAMANQYDVSFFRQGQSAPFETIAGTLGFLPANQRNYRFDLSVAAAEPPGMEPYRALMQQMLDPKLSNAEREKLAAKLKEATKEMTAALMKMSDPAYVKQQAEEHQRREQEFGCRALELTAENGKLTGEMSCSDKVGRRVPLSGTFASVR
;
A
#
# COMPACT_ATOMS: atom_id res chain seq x y z
N MET A 1 -13.14 44.10 -24.02
CA MET A 1 -12.76 42.81 -23.39
C MET A 1 -13.31 42.79 -21.97
N THR A 2 -14.41 42.06 -21.76
CA THR A 2 -15.23 42.11 -20.54
C THR A 2 -14.52 41.42 -19.36
N MET A 3 -14.74 41.90 -18.11
CA MET A 3 -14.11 41.36 -16.89
C MET A 3 -14.25 39.84 -16.70
N ARG A 4 -15.22 39.19 -17.37
CA ARG A 4 -15.40 37.73 -17.37
C ARG A 4 -14.26 36.97 -18.07
N SER A 5 -13.66 37.52 -19.13
CA SER A 5 -12.58 36.81 -19.86
C SER A 5 -11.25 36.84 -19.11
N LYS A 6 -10.97 37.91 -18.36
CA LYS A 6 -9.75 38.02 -17.53
C LYS A 6 -9.76 37.00 -16.39
N ARG A 7 -10.90 36.81 -15.71
CA ARG A 7 -11.04 35.80 -14.64
C ARG A 7 -10.88 34.36 -15.15
N ALA A 8 -11.40 34.05 -16.34
CA ALA A 8 -11.25 32.72 -16.94
C ALA A 8 -9.77 32.42 -17.27
N VAL A 9 -9.05 33.37 -17.86
CA VAL A 9 -7.63 33.20 -18.22
C VAL A 9 -6.74 33.05 -16.98
N THR A 10 -6.98 33.82 -15.90
CA THR A 10 -6.20 33.69 -14.66
C THR A 10 -6.42 32.33 -13.97
N VAL A 11 -7.65 31.80 -13.98
CA VAL A 11 -7.95 30.46 -13.45
C VAL A 11 -7.27 29.37 -14.28
N SER A 12 -7.28 29.48 -15.62
CA SER A 12 -6.58 28.53 -16.49
C SER A 12 -5.06 28.51 -16.29
N ILE A 13 -4.44 29.69 -16.09
CA ILE A 13 -3.00 29.79 -15.82
C ILE A 13 -2.65 29.18 -14.46
N LEU A 14 -3.46 29.39 -13.42
CA LEU A 14 -3.25 28.80 -12.10
C LEU A 14 -3.40 27.27 -12.11
N ILE A 15 -4.35 26.74 -12.89
CA ILE A 15 -4.52 25.28 -13.07
C ILE A 15 -3.31 24.69 -13.81
N LEU A 16 -2.81 25.35 -14.86
CA LEU A 16 -1.62 24.92 -15.61
C LEU A 16 -0.35 24.95 -14.76
N LEU A 17 -0.17 25.97 -13.90
CA LEU A 17 0.93 26.06 -12.95
C LEU A 17 0.85 24.97 -11.86
N ALA A 18 -0.34 24.67 -11.36
CA ALA A 18 -0.55 23.60 -10.39
C ALA A 18 -0.25 22.22 -11.00
N LEU A 19 -0.68 21.96 -12.25
CA LEU A 19 -0.38 20.74 -13.00
C LEU A 19 1.11 20.61 -13.34
N ALA A 20 1.79 21.72 -13.65
CA ALA A 20 3.23 21.73 -13.91
C ALA A 20 4.06 21.47 -12.64
N ALA A 21 3.66 22.06 -11.50
CA ALA A 21 4.29 21.79 -10.20
C ALA A 21 4.09 20.33 -9.75
N ALA A 22 2.90 19.77 -10.00
CA ALA A 22 2.61 18.36 -9.71
C ALA A 22 3.47 17.38 -10.53
N ARG A 23 3.76 17.70 -11.80
CA ARG A 23 4.67 16.91 -12.66
C ARG A 23 6.15 17.07 -12.30
N ALA A 24 6.57 18.28 -11.93
CA ALA A 24 7.96 18.58 -11.55
C ALA A 24 8.37 17.96 -10.21
N ALA A 25 7.41 17.62 -9.34
CA ALA A 25 7.68 16.92 -8.09
C ALA A 25 7.90 15.40 -8.28
N THR A 26 7.32 14.78 -9.30
CA THR A 26 7.37 13.32 -9.56
C THR A 26 8.50 12.87 -10.50
N GLN A 27 9.31 13.80 -11.00
CA GLN A 27 10.39 13.51 -11.95
C GLN A 27 11.78 13.80 -11.38
N ARG A 28 11.91 14.21 -10.10
CA ARG A 28 13.22 14.62 -9.57
C ARG A 28 14.15 13.44 -9.42
N TYR A 29 13.64 12.27 -9.01
CA TYR A 29 14.43 11.05 -8.99
C TYR A 29 14.90 10.68 -10.41
N GLN A 30 13.98 10.57 -11.36
CA GLN A 30 14.29 10.15 -12.74
C GLN A 30 15.28 11.09 -13.43
N GLN A 31 15.09 12.40 -13.27
CA GLN A 31 15.99 13.42 -13.82
C GLN A 31 17.39 13.34 -13.21
N ARG A 32 17.49 13.22 -11.87
CA ARG A 32 18.79 13.07 -11.18
C ARG A 32 19.50 11.77 -11.57
N GLU A 33 18.75 10.68 -11.69
CA GLU A 33 19.30 9.40 -12.14
C GLU A 33 19.81 9.49 -13.59
N GLU A 34 19.02 10.08 -14.49
CA GLU A 34 19.38 10.25 -15.90
C GLU A 34 20.63 11.14 -16.06
N GLU A 35 20.68 12.26 -15.33
CA GLU A 35 21.84 13.15 -15.33
C GLU A 35 23.10 12.42 -14.85
N PHE A 36 23.01 11.64 -13.78
CA PHE A 36 24.16 10.90 -13.26
C PHE A 36 24.59 9.76 -14.21
N ARG A 37 23.64 9.10 -14.89
CA ARG A 37 23.95 8.13 -15.95
C ARG A 37 24.70 8.77 -17.12
N LYS A 38 24.28 9.97 -17.55
CA LYS A 38 24.98 10.73 -18.61
C LYS A 38 26.40 11.09 -18.20
N GLN A 39 26.60 11.52 -16.95
CA GLN A 39 27.94 11.79 -16.41
C GLN A 39 28.81 10.54 -16.42
N GLY A 40 28.29 9.40 -15.95
CA GLY A 40 29.02 8.14 -15.97
C GLY A 40 29.37 7.68 -17.39
N GLN A 41 28.46 7.85 -18.35
CA GLN A 41 28.76 7.57 -19.75
C GLN A 41 29.90 8.45 -20.30
N ALA A 42 29.88 9.75 -20.00
CA ALA A 42 30.94 10.67 -20.42
C ALA A 42 32.31 10.30 -19.79
N GLU A 43 32.34 9.94 -18.50
CA GLU A 43 33.56 9.48 -17.84
C GLU A 43 34.06 8.15 -18.40
N ARG A 44 33.15 7.26 -18.77
CA ARG A 44 33.48 6.01 -19.44
C ARG A 44 34.16 6.28 -20.79
N GLU A 45 33.59 7.14 -21.61
CA GLU A 45 34.14 7.53 -22.91
C GLU A 45 35.51 8.20 -22.76
N LYS A 46 35.64 9.10 -21.79
CA LYS A 46 36.90 9.80 -21.46
C LYS A 46 38.01 8.85 -20.98
N SER A 47 37.65 7.76 -20.32
CA SER A 47 38.64 6.80 -19.81
C SER A 47 39.40 6.05 -20.91
N GLY A 48 38.80 5.92 -22.11
CA GLY A 48 39.37 5.14 -23.23
C GLY A 48 39.55 3.64 -22.94
N LEU A 49 39.02 3.13 -21.82
CA LEU A 49 39.20 1.75 -21.38
C LEU A 49 38.17 0.81 -22.04
N SER A 50 38.54 -0.45 -22.25
CA SER A 50 37.61 -1.49 -22.68
C SER A 50 36.56 -1.80 -21.58
N ALA A 51 35.42 -2.36 -21.97
CA ALA A 51 34.36 -2.71 -21.01
C ALA A 51 34.84 -3.65 -19.89
N THR A 52 35.74 -4.59 -20.20
CA THR A 52 36.33 -5.50 -19.21
C THR A 52 37.23 -4.76 -18.23
N ALA A 53 38.15 -3.92 -18.74
CA ALA A 53 39.06 -3.12 -17.89
C ALA A 53 38.29 -2.11 -17.02
N LEU A 54 37.20 -1.55 -17.54
CA LEU A 54 36.29 -0.70 -16.79
C LEU A 54 35.63 -1.44 -15.63
N LYS A 55 35.16 -2.66 -15.85
CA LYS A 55 34.50 -3.46 -14.81
C LYS A 55 35.48 -3.91 -13.73
N GLU A 56 36.72 -4.23 -14.09
CA GLU A 56 37.78 -4.57 -13.12
C GLU A 56 38.19 -3.35 -12.28
N LYS A 57 38.34 -2.18 -12.91
CA LYS A 57 38.73 -0.94 -12.22
C LYS A 57 37.59 -0.32 -11.41
N TYR A 58 36.36 -0.46 -11.90
CA TYR A 58 35.15 0.14 -11.35
C TYR A 58 34.05 -0.93 -11.26
N PRO A 59 34.14 -1.84 -10.27
CA PRO A 59 33.21 -2.95 -10.16
C PRO A 59 31.77 -2.47 -9.92
N THR A 60 30.83 -3.35 -10.27
CA THR A 60 29.42 -3.19 -9.89
C THR A 60 29.34 -3.05 -8.37
N PRO A 61 28.65 -2.02 -7.85
CA PRO A 61 28.45 -1.90 -6.42
C PRO A 61 27.76 -3.15 -5.84
N GLU A 62 28.07 -3.48 -4.59
CA GLU A 62 27.31 -4.46 -3.81
C GLU A 62 26.61 -3.74 -2.68
N MET A 63 25.39 -4.16 -2.34
CA MET A 63 24.60 -3.50 -1.29
C MET A 63 23.74 -4.50 -0.54
N ARG A 64 23.79 -4.46 0.79
CA ARG A 64 22.97 -5.25 1.71
C ARG A 64 22.32 -4.35 2.74
N LEU A 65 21.02 -4.57 2.97
CA LEU A 65 20.25 -3.81 3.95
C LEU A 65 20.68 -4.20 5.37
N VAL A 66 21.03 -3.22 6.18
CA VAL A 66 21.27 -3.38 7.62
C VAL A 66 20.03 -2.97 8.40
N SER A 67 19.47 -1.79 8.08
CA SER A 67 18.22 -1.31 8.66
C SER A 67 17.38 -0.60 7.60
N ALA A 68 16.07 -0.88 7.61
CA ALA A 68 15.09 -0.15 6.82
C ALA A 68 14.55 1.04 7.62
N ALA A 69 14.34 2.17 6.95
CA ALA A 69 13.60 3.28 7.53
C ALA A 69 12.10 2.98 7.46
N SER A 70 11.41 2.97 8.60
CA SER A 70 9.94 2.93 8.64
C SER A 70 9.44 4.14 9.39
N VAL A 71 8.69 4.99 8.70
CA VAL A 71 8.33 6.34 9.16
C VAL A 71 6.83 6.59 9.03
N LEU A 72 6.29 7.40 9.93
CA LEU A 72 4.98 8.01 9.76
C LEU A 72 5.09 9.16 8.73
N PRO A 73 4.00 9.54 8.04
CA PRO A 73 3.98 10.75 7.22
C PRO A 73 4.47 11.98 8.00
N GLY A 74 5.41 12.73 7.42
CA GLY A 74 6.03 13.91 8.04
C GLY A 74 7.16 13.62 9.04
N ALA A 75 7.37 12.35 9.41
CA ALA A 75 8.42 11.94 10.34
C ALA A 75 9.72 11.56 9.61
N THR A 76 10.78 11.39 10.39
CA THR A 76 12.11 10.95 9.92
C THR A 76 12.46 9.58 10.45
N GLY A 77 13.25 8.82 9.70
CA GLY A 77 13.78 7.52 10.09
C GLY A 77 15.13 7.25 9.43
N GLU A 78 15.90 6.30 9.98
CA GLU A 78 17.22 5.96 9.46
C GLU A 78 17.16 4.70 8.59
N VAL A 79 17.83 4.77 7.43
CA VAL A 79 18.16 3.61 6.60
C VAL A 79 19.67 3.41 6.63
N ALA A 80 20.11 2.17 6.79
CA ALA A 80 21.52 1.81 6.75
C ALA A 80 21.77 0.62 5.85
N VAL A 81 22.82 0.69 5.05
CA VAL A 81 23.30 -0.40 4.19
C VAL A 81 24.81 -0.58 4.31
N THR A 82 25.26 -1.79 4.05
CA THR A 82 26.68 -2.16 3.94
C THR A 82 26.96 -2.72 2.55
N GLY A 83 28.20 -2.61 2.08
CA GLY A 83 28.53 -3.09 0.75
C GLY A 83 29.95 -2.73 0.31
N THR A 84 30.12 -2.64 -1.01
CA THR A 84 31.35 -2.17 -1.64
C THR A 84 30.98 -1.03 -2.58
N PHE A 85 31.46 0.17 -2.26
CA PHE A 85 31.09 1.40 -2.95
C PHE A 85 32.34 2.08 -3.51
N ALA A 86 32.32 2.38 -4.81
CA ALA A 86 33.38 3.15 -5.44
C ALA A 86 33.42 4.57 -4.86
N ALA A 87 34.61 5.17 -4.81
CA ALA A 87 34.74 6.59 -4.45
C ALA A 87 33.89 7.44 -5.40
N GLY A 88 33.06 8.34 -4.84
CA GLY A 88 32.13 9.18 -5.60
C GLY A 88 30.83 8.50 -6.02
N ALA A 89 30.56 7.26 -5.59
CA ALA A 89 29.26 6.61 -5.78
C ALA A 89 28.11 7.48 -5.24
N LYS A 90 26.98 7.45 -5.94
CA LYS A 90 25.77 8.19 -5.56
C LYS A 90 24.67 7.26 -5.12
N PHE A 91 23.99 7.66 -4.05
CA PHE A 91 22.86 6.97 -3.49
C PHE A 91 21.57 7.74 -3.82
N PHE A 92 20.54 7.01 -4.20
CA PHE A 92 19.24 7.55 -4.55
C PHE A 92 18.14 6.79 -3.82
N VAL A 93 17.15 7.54 -3.33
CA VAL A 93 15.89 6.98 -2.84
C VAL A 93 14.89 7.03 -3.99
N GLU A 94 14.41 5.87 -4.44
CA GLU A 94 13.58 5.69 -5.64
C GLU A 94 12.10 6.08 -5.40
N ASN A 95 11.88 7.23 -4.75
CA ASN A 95 10.56 7.83 -4.55
C ASN A 95 10.73 9.27 -4.03
N ASP A 96 10.16 10.25 -4.75
CA ASP A 96 10.31 11.68 -4.45
C ASP A 96 9.51 12.14 -3.21
N ASN A 97 8.62 11.30 -2.70
CA ASN A 97 7.92 11.51 -1.43
C ASN A 97 8.81 11.26 -0.19
N PHE A 98 10.04 10.78 -0.41
CA PHE A 98 11.04 10.57 0.63
C PHE A 98 12.27 11.45 0.37
N GLU A 99 12.57 12.32 1.31
CA GLU A 99 13.70 13.24 1.23
C GLU A 99 14.84 12.79 2.14
N VAL A 100 16.06 12.69 1.59
CA VAL A 100 17.27 12.47 2.40
C VAL A 100 17.64 13.79 3.08
N VAL A 101 17.53 13.83 4.41
CA VAL A 101 17.80 15.04 5.22
C VAL A 101 19.25 15.08 5.70
N LYS A 102 19.83 13.91 5.94
CA LYS A 102 21.22 13.75 6.39
C LYS A 102 21.75 12.44 5.85
N GLU A 103 22.99 12.42 5.39
CA GLU A 103 23.64 11.18 4.95
C GLU A 103 25.12 11.14 5.31
N SER A 104 25.64 9.91 5.38
CA SER A 104 27.06 9.62 5.53
C SER A 104 27.39 8.37 4.73
N ALA A 105 28.44 8.45 3.91
CA ALA A 105 28.90 7.35 3.07
C ALA A 105 30.40 7.11 3.30
N THR A 106 30.78 5.84 3.39
CA THR A 106 32.17 5.38 3.32
C THR A 106 32.29 4.38 2.17
N GLY A 107 33.49 3.83 1.94
CA GLY A 107 33.67 2.78 0.91
C GLY A 107 32.89 1.48 1.18
N SER A 108 32.37 1.28 2.40
CA SER A 108 31.67 0.05 2.78
C SER A 108 30.36 0.22 3.54
N GLN A 109 30.00 1.44 3.92
CA GLN A 109 28.77 1.72 4.67
C GLN A 109 28.09 2.98 4.13
N TYR A 110 26.76 2.96 4.15
CA TYR A 110 25.94 4.14 3.91
C TYR A 110 24.84 4.21 4.95
N ARG A 111 24.62 5.40 5.52
CA ARG A 111 23.50 5.71 6.40
C ARG A 111 22.86 7.00 5.95
N ALA A 112 21.53 7.02 5.94
CA ALA A 112 20.76 8.21 5.67
C ALA A 112 19.59 8.35 6.64
N THR A 113 19.37 9.57 7.11
CA THR A 113 18.12 9.99 7.72
C THR A 113 17.19 10.47 6.61
N VAL A 114 16.05 9.81 6.48
CA VAL A 114 15.06 10.07 5.43
C VAL A 114 13.78 10.59 6.07
N ARG A 115 13.15 11.60 5.45
CA ARG A 115 11.87 12.18 5.85
C ARG A 115 10.79 11.77 4.86
N ALA A 116 9.66 11.27 5.36
CA ALA A 116 8.45 11.12 4.55
C ALA A 116 7.72 12.46 4.45
N ALA A 117 7.17 12.78 3.28
CA ALA A 117 6.24 13.91 3.13
C ALA A 117 5.01 13.72 4.03
N SER A 118 4.41 14.82 4.51
CA SER A 118 3.34 14.77 5.52
C SER A 118 1.95 14.35 5.00
N GLY A 119 1.76 14.38 3.67
CA GLY A 119 0.47 14.13 3.02
C GLY A 119 0.48 12.90 2.11
N ILE A 120 1.34 11.92 2.39
CA ILE A 120 1.48 10.69 1.61
C ILE A 120 0.83 9.53 2.34
N GLY A 121 0.26 8.59 1.56
CA GLY A 121 -0.28 7.35 2.10
C GLY A 121 0.81 6.32 2.35
N PRO A 122 0.42 5.04 2.53
CA PRO A 122 1.36 3.92 2.53
C PRO A 122 2.17 3.90 1.24
N GLU A 123 3.49 3.98 1.36
CA GLU A 123 4.39 3.99 0.21
C GLU A 123 5.72 3.34 0.59
N THR A 124 6.46 2.87 -0.42
CA THR A 124 7.84 2.38 -0.24
C THR A 124 8.78 3.03 -1.23
N ALA A 125 10.06 3.00 -0.90
CA ALA A 125 11.14 3.38 -1.79
C ALA A 125 12.26 2.35 -1.71
N ALA A 126 12.89 2.11 -2.85
CA ALA A 126 14.16 1.39 -2.88
C ALA A 126 15.32 2.36 -2.64
N LEU A 127 16.42 1.83 -2.11
CA LEU A 127 17.69 2.51 -2.13
C LEU A 127 18.50 1.97 -3.31
N VAL A 128 19.01 2.87 -4.14
CA VAL A 128 19.84 2.56 -5.30
C VAL A 128 21.21 3.21 -5.10
N VAL A 129 22.28 2.47 -5.35
CA VAL A 129 23.64 3.03 -5.44
C VAL A 129 24.13 2.89 -6.86
N MET A 130 24.77 3.93 -7.39
CA MET A 130 25.32 3.95 -8.75
C MET A 130 26.81 4.25 -8.74
N ASN A 131 27.56 3.48 -9.53
CA ASN A 131 28.97 3.71 -9.79
C ASN A 131 29.17 4.95 -10.67
N PRO A 132 30.06 5.90 -10.32
CA PRO A 132 30.18 7.18 -11.02
C PRO A 132 30.79 7.07 -12.42
N VAL A 133 31.50 5.99 -12.74
CA VAL A 133 32.16 5.81 -14.04
C VAL A 133 31.42 4.79 -14.90
N THR A 134 30.98 3.67 -14.32
CA THR A 134 30.30 2.64 -15.11
C THR A 134 28.79 2.81 -15.13
N ALA A 135 28.20 3.71 -14.32
CA ALA A 135 26.75 3.84 -14.16
C ALA A 135 26.04 2.51 -13.80
N GLN A 136 26.80 1.49 -13.37
CA GLN A 136 26.26 0.23 -12.89
C GLN A 136 25.66 0.43 -11.50
N THR A 137 24.57 -0.28 -11.22
CA THR A 137 23.76 -0.06 -10.02
C THR A 137 23.62 -1.31 -9.16
N ALA A 138 23.51 -1.12 -7.85
CA ALA A 138 22.87 -2.08 -6.96
C ALA A 138 21.60 -1.45 -6.37
N ARG A 139 20.61 -2.29 -6.07
CA ARG A 139 19.29 -1.87 -5.59
C ARG A 139 18.83 -2.75 -4.43
N VAL A 140 18.31 -2.12 -3.38
CA VAL A 140 17.63 -2.77 -2.27
C VAL A 140 16.20 -2.25 -2.22
N ALA A 141 15.25 -3.14 -2.50
CA ALA A 141 13.83 -2.80 -2.45
C ALA A 141 13.34 -2.57 -1.02
N ASN A 142 12.32 -1.73 -0.87
CA ASN A 142 11.64 -1.45 0.40
C ASN A 142 12.58 -1.03 1.55
N ALA A 143 13.63 -0.28 1.21
CA ALA A 143 14.63 0.25 2.15
C ALA A 143 14.09 1.43 2.97
N VAL A 144 13.12 2.17 2.42
CA VAL A 144 12.36 3.22 3.11
C VAL A 144 10.87 2.93 2.93
N ARG A 145 10.08 3.14 3.99
CA ARG A 145 8.65 2.87 4.01
C ARG A 145 7.91 3.96 4.80
N ALA A 146 6.84 4.47 4.22
CA ALA A 146 5.83 5.26 4.93
C ALA A 146 4.73 4.28 5.36
N GLY A 147 4.56 4.13 6.67
CA GLY A 147 3.62 3.19 7.26
C GLY A 147 2.89 3.81 8.44
N GLY A 148 2.11 2.99 9.14
CA GLY A 148 1.30 3.40 10.29
C GLY A 148 -0.17 3.05 10.09
N ARG A 149 -1.02 3.59 10.98
CA ARG A 149 -2.47 3.47 10.82
C ARG A 149 -2.96 4.55 9.88
N PHE A 150 -3.81 4.18 8.93
CA PHE A 150 -4.44 5.08 7.97
C PHE A 150 -5.95 4.90 8.00
N GLU A 151 -6.64 6.04 7.97
CA GLU A 151 -8.07 6.10 7.71
C GLU A 151 -8.30 6.84 6.39
N TRP A 152 -9.07 6.21 5.50
CA TRP A 152 -9.47 6.75 4.22
C TRP A 152 -10.96 7.02 4.27
N THR A 153 -11.36 8.27 4.06
CA THR A 153 -12.77 8.69 4.06
C THR A 153 -13.11 9.17 2.67
N MET A 154 -14.11 8.53 2.05
CA MET A 154 -14.52 8.80 0.68
C MET A 154 -16.03 9.01 0.62
N THR A 155 -16.45 9.90 -0.27
CA THR A 155 -17.84 10.10 -0.68
C THR A 155 -17.98 9.65 -2.11
N ALA A 156 -18.93 8.74 -2.33
CA ALA A 156 -19.28 8.20 -3.63
C ALA A 156 -20.40 9.02 -4.28
N ALA A 157 -20.38 9.13 -5.62
CA ALA A 157 -21.38 9.88 -6.37
C ALA A 157 -22.82 9.37 -6.21
N ASN A 158 -23.00 8.11 -5.79
CA ASN A 158 -24.29 7.52 -5.46
C ASN A 158 -24.78 7.88 -4.03
N GLY A 159 -24.11 8.82 -3.35
CA GLY A 159 -24.46 9.29 -2.02
C GLY A 159 -23.93 8.43 -0.87
N TRP A 160 -23.15 7.38 -1.15
CA TRP A 160 -22.55 6.56 -0.11
C TRP A 160 -21.32 7.23 0.49
N THR A 161 -21.08 6.96 1.77
CA THR A 161 -19.80 7.23 2.41
C THR A 161 -19.08 5.91 2.61
N VAL A 162 -17.78 5.88 2.29
CA VAL A 162 -16.91 4.72 2.42
C VAL A 162 -15.77 5.09 3.34
N ILE A 163 -15.55 4.30 4.40
CA ILE A 163 -14.46 4.50 5.34
C ILE A 163 -13.61 3.23 5.37
N ALA A 164 -12.34 3.32 4.97
CA ALA A 164 -11.39 2.22 5.07
C ALA A 164 -10.41 2.50 6.22
N ARG A 165 -10.32 1.59 7.19
CA ARG A 165 -9.42 1.70 8.34
C ARG A 165 -8.39 0.59 8.33
N SER A 166 -7.11 0.95 8.32
CA SER A 166 -6.03 -0.04 8.35
C SER A 166 -6.07 -0.80 9.66
N HIS A 167 -5.77 -2.08 9.62
CA HIS A 167 -5.48 -2.84 10.83
C HIS A 167 -4.22 -2.28 11.50
N ALA A 168 -4.14 -2.38 12.82
CA ALA A 168 -3.00 -1.88 13.56
C ALA A 168 -1.72 -2.61 13.14
N THR A 169 -0.81 -1.91 12.46
CA THR A 169 0.54 -2.40 12.24
C THR A 169 1.54 -1.50 12.93
N ASN A 170 2.47 -2.11 13.68
CA ASN A 170 3.63 -1.40 14.18
C ASN A 170 4.52 -1.06 12.98
N ALA A 171 5.01 0.17 12.90
CA ALA A 171 5.86 0.62 11.80
C ALA A 171 7.12 -0.27 11.60
N GLY A 172 7.55 -1.06 12.59
CA GLY A 172 8.83 -1.78 12.60
C GLY A 172 8.86 -3.25 12.15
N GLY A 173 7.80 -3.83 11.55
CA GLY A 173 7.77 -5.25 11.19
C GLY A 173 7.64 -5.53 9.69
N ALA A 174 8.09 -6.70 9.20
CA ALA A 174 7.71 -7.19 7.87
C ALA A 174 6.18 -7.31 7.71
N ALA A 175 5.47 -7.51 8.82
CA ALA A 175 4.02 -7.45 8.95
C ALA A 175 3.41 -6.03 8.83
N ALA A 176 4.23 -4.97 8.79
CA ALA A 176 3.79 -3.60 8.44
C ALA A 176 3.36 -3.46 6.98
N MET A 177 3.45 -4.56 6.21
CA MET A 177 2.83 -4.72 4.91
C MET A 177 1.41 -5.31 4.98
N ALA A 178 0.81 -5.44 6.18
CA ALA A 178 -0.61 -5.76 6.27
C ALA A 178 -1.39 -4.55 5.75
N ASN A 179 -1.52 -4.51 4.43
CA ASN A 179 -2.40 -3.70 3.65
C ASN A 179 -3.86 -4.09 3.88
N GLN A 180 -4.19 -4.62 5.07
CA GLN A 180 -5.52 -5.09 5.41
C GLN A 180 -6.29 -3.94 6.04
N TYR A 181 -7.52 -3.77 5.57
CA TYR A 181 -8.42 -2.70 5.97
C TYR A 181 -9.80 -3.27 6.25
N ASP A 182 -10.46 -2.70 7.25
CA ASP A 182 -11.91 -2.82 7.38
C ASP A 182 -12.52 -1.68 6.57
N VAL A 183 -13.31 -2.02 5.55
CA VAL A 183 -13.97 -1.08 4.64
C VAL A 183 -15.46 -1.07 4.95
N SER A 184 -15.92 0.02 5.55
CA SER A 184 -17.31 0.21 5.96
C SER A 184 -18.05 1.15 5.01
N PHE A 185 -19.28 0.78 4.66
CA PHE A 185 -20.14 1.52 3.74
C PHE A 185 -21.36 2.06 4.47
N PHE A 186 -21.67 3.32 4.24
CA PHE A 186 -22.75 4.05 4.90
C PHE A 186 -23.67 4.66 3.84
N ARG A 187 -24.99 4.58 4.06
CA ARG A 187 -25.94 5.35 3.25
C ARG A 187 -25.93 6.80 3.69
N GLN A 188 -26.42 7.68 2.82
CA GLN A 188 -26.49 9.12 3.11
C GLN A 188 -27.22 9.39 4.43
N GLY A 189 -26.57 10.11 5.33
CA GLY A 189 -27.12 10.51 6.64
C GLY A 189 -27.18 9.40 7.69
N GLN A 190 -26.68 8.18 7.40
CA GLN A 190 -26.62 7.09 8.37
C GLN A 190 -25.28 7.06 9.11
N SER A 191 -25.32 6.84 10.43
CA SER A 191 -24.14 6.73 11.28
C SER A 191 -23.64 5.28 11.45
N ALA A 192 -24.50 4.29 11.23
CA ALA A 192 -24.15 2.88 11.25
C ALA A 192 -23.84 2.39 9.83
N PRO A 193 -22.80 1.57 9.63
CA PRO A 193 -22.52 0.99 8.34
C PRO A 193 -23.58 -0.06 7.99
N PHE A 194 -24.03 -0.06 6.74
CA PHE A 194 -24.93 -1.12 6.24
C PHE A 194 -24.16 -2.33 5.71
N GLU A 195 -22.86 -2.17 5.42
CA GLU A 195 -21.97 -3.23 4.98
C GLU A 195 -20.56 -2.96 5.50
N THR A 196 -19.83 -4.01 5.91
CA THR A 196 -18.42 -3.92 6.29
C THR A 196 -17.69 -5.15 5.79
N ILE A 197 -16.64 -4.93 5.00
CA ILE A 197 -15.88 -5.98 4.34
C ILE A 197 -14.39 -5.77 4.53
N ALA A 198 -13.63 -6.85 4.45
CA ALA A 198 -12.18 -6.76 4.43
C ALA A 198 -11.72 -6.23 3.06
N GLY A 199 -10.73 -5.34 3.07
CA GLY A 199 -10.06 -4.83 1.89
C GLY A 199 -8.56 -5.04 1.97
N THR A 200 -7.92 -5.30 0.84
CA THR A 200 -6.46 -5.29 0.72
C THR A 200 -6.01 -4.12 -0.15
N LEU A 201 -5.14 -3.26 0.37
CA LEU A 201 -4.56 -2.13 -0.33
C LEU A 201 -3.34 -2.55 -1.17
N GLY A 202 -3.42 -2.45 -2.48
CA GLY A 202 -2.27 -2.45 -3.38
C GLY A 202 -1.84 -1.01 -3.70
N PHE A 203 -0.53 -0.79 -3.80
CA PHE A 203 0.04 0.40 -4.43
C PHE A 203 1.26 -0.04 -5.25
N LEU A 204 1.43 0.55 -6.44
CA LEU A 204 2.55 0.25 -7.31
C LEU A 204 3.60 1.38 -7.22
N PRO A 205 4.88 1.07 -6.94
CA PRO A 205 5.94 2.08 -6.87
C PRO A 205 6.08 2.92 -8.15
N ALA A 206 5.74 2.36 -9.32
CA ALA A 206 5.81 3.06 -10.61
C ALA A 206 4.71 4.11 -10.81
N ASN A 207 3.56 3.93 -10.12
CA ASN A 207 2.42 4.83 -10.17
C ASN A 207 2.19 5.36 -8.75
N GLN A 208 3.16 6.11 -8.23
CA GLN A 208 3.30 6.57 -6.83
C GLN A 208 2.04 7.20 -6.22
N ARG A 209 1.04 7.56 -7.03
CA ARG A 209 -0.21 8.18 -6.59
C ARG A 209 -1.42 7.25 -6.65
N ASN A 210 -1.29 6.01 -7.13
CA ASN A 210 -2.42 5.10 -7.35
C ASN A 210 -2.48 4.03 -6.26
N TYR A 211 -3.62 4.02 -5.57
CA TYR A 211 -4.01 3.06 -4.56
C TYR A 211 -5.16 2.23 -5.08
N ARG A 212 -5.13 0.93 -4.81
CA ARG A 212 -6.22 0.02 -5.16
C ARG A 212 -6.61 -0.78 -3.93
N PHE A 213 -7.85 -0.64 -3.48
CA PHE A 213 -8.42 -1.59 -2.54
C PHE A 213 -9.06 -2.73 -3.31
N ASP A 214 -8.58 -3.94 -3.13
CA ASP A 214 -9.28 -5.15 -3.54
C ASP A 214 -10.17 -5.61 -2.37
N LEU A 215 -11.48 -5.54 -2.59
CA LEU A 215 -12.49 -5.80 -1.58
C LEU A 215 -12.79 -7.29 -1.57
N SER A 216 -12.45 -7.94 -0.46
CA SER A 216 -12.77 -9.32 -0.21
C SER A 216 -14.17 -9.39 0.36
N VAL A 217 -15.14 -9.64 -0.52
CA VAL A 217 -16.40 -10.23 -0.07
C VAL A 217 -16.03 -11.65 0.31
N ALA A 218 -15.80 -11.88 1.61
CA ALA A 218 -15.46 -13.21 2.09
C ALA A 218 -16.50 -14.18 1.53
N ALA A 219 -16.05 -15.25 0.87
CA ALA A 219 -16.92 -16.38 0.63
C ALA A 219 -17.52 -16.73 1.99
N ALA A 220 -18.85 -16.72 2.10
CA ALA A 220 -19.51 -17.02 3.35
C ALA A 220 -18.86 -18.29 3.93
N GLU A 221 -18.23 -18.20 5.10
CA GLU A 221 -17.69 -19.39 5.74
C GLU A 221 -18.84 -20.40 5.84
N PRO A 222 -18.57 -21.70 5.57
CA PRO A 222 -19.61 -22.70 5.70
C PRO A 222 -20.25 -22.56 7.08
N PRO A 223 -21.59 -22.49 7.18
CA PRO A 223 -22.26 -22.30 8.45
C PRO A 223 -21.75 -23.32 9.48
N GLY A 224 -21.37 -22.85 10.68
CA GLY A 224 -20.86 -23.72 11.75
C GLY A 224 -19.34 -23.92 11.81
N MET A 225 -18.55 -23.41 10.85
CA MET A 225 -17.08 -23.52 10.89
C MET A 225 -16.40 -22.54 11.85
N GLU A 226 -16.97 -21.36 12.05
CA GLU A 226 -16.41 -20.31 12.92
C GLU A 226 -16.25 -20.76 14.40
N PRO A 227 -17.30 -21.30 15.07
CA PRO A 227 -17.16 -21.79 16.44
C PRO A 227 -16.20 -22.98 16.55
N TYR A 228 -16.16 -23.84 15.54
CA TYR A 228 -15.23 -24.97 15.48
C TYR A 228 -13.77 -24.51 15.39
N ARG A 229 -13.45 -23.55 14.52
CA ARG A 229 -12.09 -23.00 14.36
C ARG A 229 -11.60 -22.29 15.61
N ALA A 230 -12.47 -21.48 16.24
CA ALA A 230 -12.13 -20.78 17.48
C ALA A 230 -11.81 -21.76 18.63
N LEU A 231 -12.61 -22.82 18.76
CA LEU A 231 -12.37 -23.88 19.76
C LEU A 231 -11.07 -24.66 19.48
N MET A 232 -10.80 -24.99 18.22
CA MET A 232 -9.55 -25.64 17.81
C MET A 232 -8.32 -24.79 18.12
N GLN A 233 -8.37 -23.48 17.91
CA GLN A 233 -7.28 -22.57 18.27
C GLN A 233 -7.04 -22.55 19.78
N GLN A 234 -8.11 -22.55 20.58
CA GLN A 234 -7.96 -22.59 22.03
C GLN A 234 -7.32 -23.90 22.50
N MET A 235 -7.63 -25.06 21.90
CA MET A 235 -7.00 -26.35 22.24
C MET A 235 -5.48 -26.40 22.00
N LEU A 236 -4.96 -25.53 21.13
CA LEU A 236 -3.53 -25.44 20.84
C LEU A 236 -2.74 -24.66 21.91
N ASP A 237 -3.41 -24.07 22.90
CA ASP A 237 -2.73 -23.37 23.99
C ASP A 237 -2.02 -24.38 24.91
N PRO A 238 -0.67 -24.35 25.00
CA PRO A 238 0.10 -25.28 25.83
C PRO A 238 -0.15 -25.10 27.33
N LYS A 239 -0.79 -24.01 27.76
CA LYS A 239 -1.05 -23.69 29.18
C LYS A 239 -2.39 -24.22 29.69
N LEU A 240 -3.19 -24.87 28.85
CA LEU A 240 -4.49 -25.39 29.23
C LEU A 240 -4.39 -26.47 30.33
N SER A 241 -5.08 -26.26 31.45
CA SER A 241 -5.25 -27.28 32.49
C SER A 241 -6.13 -28.45 32.00
N ASN A 242 -6.04 -29.60 32.66
CA ASN A 242 -6.83 -30.78 32.28
C ASN A 242 -8.35 -30.52 32.35
N ALA A 243 -8.82 -29.77 33.36
CA ALA A 243 -10.23 -29.42 33.50
C ALA A 243 -10.74 -28.47 32.39
N GLU A 244 -9.87 -27.57 31.90
CA GLU A 244 -10.21 -26.67 30.79
C GLU A 244 -10.21 -27.41 29.45
N ARG A 245 -9.30 -28.38 29.25
CA ARG A 245 -9.33 -29.26 28.07
C ARG A 245 -10.61 -30.08 28.00
N GLU A 246 -11.08 -30.61 29.12
CA GLU A 246 -12.33 -31.39 29.17
C GLU A 246 -13.56 -30.53 28.83
N LYS A 247 -13.62 -29.29 29.37
CA LYS A 247 -14.66 -28.32 29.00
C LYS A 247 -14.59 -27.91 27.53
N LEU A 248 -13.39 -27.73 26.98
CA LEU A 248 -13.20 -27.44 25.55
C LEU A 248 -13.62 -28.61 24.67
N ALA A 249 -13.28 -29.85 25.05
CA ALA A 249 -13.66 -31.05 24.31
C ALA A 249 -15.19 -31.23 24.27
N ALA A 250 -15.89 -30.93 25.37
CA ALA A 250 -17.34 -30.93 25.40
C ALA A 250 -17.94 -29.86 24.46
N LYS A 251 -17.38 -28.65 24.43
CA LYS A 251 -17.78 -27.59 23.48
C LYS A 251 -17.49 -27.97 22.03
N LEU A 252 -16.37 -28.63 21.77
CA LEU A 252 -16.01 -29.11 20.43
C LEU A 252 -16.99 -30.18 19.94
N LYS A 253 -17.46 -31.06 20.83
CA LYS A 253 -18.48 -32.08 20.52
C LYS A 253 -19.83 -31.46 20.15
N GLU A 254 -20.19 -30.35 20.78
CA GLU A 254 -21.43 -29.63 20.43
C GLU A 254 -21.26 -28.85 19.12
N ALA A 255 -20.11 -28.18 18.92
CA ALA A 255 -19.78 -27.50 17.66
C ALA A 255 -19.74 -28.47 16.46
N THR A 256 -19.28 -29.71 16.66
CA THR A 256 -19.30 -30.75 15.62
C THR A 256 -20.70 -31.24 15.28
N LYS A 257 -21.64 -31.26 16.23
CA LYS A 257 -23.06 -31.51 15.91
C LYS A 257 -23.65 -30.38 15.07
N GLU A 258 -23.38 -29.13 15.45
CA GLU A 258 -23.85 -27.96 14.68
C GLU A 258 -23.27 -27.96 13.26
N MET A 259 -21.98 -28.27 13.11
CA MET A 259 -21.34 -28.43 11.81
C MET A 259 -21.95 -29.57 11.00
N THR A 260 -22.25 -30.71 11.62
CA THR A 260 -22.87 -31.86 10.94
C THR A 260 -24.29 -31.52 10.48
N ALA A 261 -25.07 -30.82 11.32
CA ALA A 261 -26.40 -30.34 10.96
C ALA A 261 -26.35 -29.30 9.83
N ALA A 262 -25.35 -28.42 9.84
CA ALA A 262 -25.10 -27.46 8.76
C ALA A 262 -24.70 -28.16 7.45
N LEU A 263 -23.83 -29.17 7.51
CA LEU A 263 -23.46 -29.99 6.35
C LEU A 263 -24.65 -30.77 5.78
N MET A 264 -25.54 -31.29 6.64
CA MET A 264 -26.79 -31.92 6.18
C MET A 264 -27.69 -30.91 5.47
N LYS A 265 -27.81 -29.67 5.96
CA LYS A 265 -28.51 -28.60 5.24
C LYS A 265 -27.83 -28.29 3.91
N MET A 266 -26.50 -28.28 3.82
CA MET A 266 -25.77 -28.07 2.57
C MET A 266 -25.87 -29.24 1.59
N SER A 267 -26.28 -30.43 2.03
CA SER A 267 -26.58 -31.56 1.13
C SER A 267 -27.98 -31.47 0.51
N ASP A 268 -28.84 -30.58 1.02
CA ASP A 268 -30.16 -30.30 0.46
C ASP A 268 -30.03 -29.35 -0.75
N PRO A 269 -30.38 -29.80 -1.97
CA PRO A 269 -30.32 -28.95 -3.17
C PRO A 269 -31.16 -27.67 -3.06
N ALA A 270 -32.27 -27.68 -2.31
CA ALA A 270 -33.12 -26.51 -2.12
C ALA A 270 -32.43 -25.45 -1.26
N TYR A 271 -31.75 -25.87 -0.20
CA TYR A 271 -30.96 -24.98 0.65
C TYR A 271 -29.76 -24.40 -0.10
N VAL A 272 -29.04 -25.23 -0.88
CA VAL A 272 -27.92 -24.75 -1.71
C VAL A 272 -28.41 -23.75 -2.75
N LYS A 273 -29.54 -24.01 -3.40
CA LYS A 273 -30.14 -23.08 -4.37
C LYS A 273 -30.55 -21.77 -3.70
N GLN A 274 -31.20 -21.83 -2.53
CA GLN A 274 -31.58 -20.64 -1.77
C GLN A 274 -30.36 -19.80 -1.36
N GLN A 275 -29.29 -20.45 -0.89
CA GLN A 275 -28.03 -19.79 -0.54
C GLN A 275 -27.36 -19.17 -1.77
N ALA A 276 -27.37 -19.87 -2.91
CA ALA A 276 -26.84 -19.34 -4.17
C ALA A 276 -27.65 -18.13 -4.66
N GLU A 277 -28.98 -18.17 -4.57
CA GLU A 277 -29.87 -17.05 -4.93
C GLU A 277 -29.68 -15.85 -3.99
N GLU A 278 -29.53 -16.09 -2.69
CA GLU A 278 -29.26 -15.02 -1.72
C GLU A 278 -27.87 -14.40 -1.93
N HIS A 279 -26.85 -15.22 -2.21
CA HIS A 279 -25.52 -14.74 -2.58
C HIS A 279 -25.57 -13.88 -3.84
N GLN A 280 -26.21 -14.38 -4.91
CA GLN A 280 -26.40 -13.63 -6.15
C GLN A 280 -27.16 -12.32 -5.91
N ARG A 281 -28.19 -12.32 -5.05
CA ARG A 281 -28.94 -11.10 -4.71
C ARG A 281 -28.04 -10.10 -3.98
N ARG A 282 -27.27 -10.54 -2.98
CA ARG A 282 -26.32 -9.69 -2.26
C ARG A 282 -25.24 -9.12 -3.17
N GLU A 283 -24.68 -9.95 -4.05
CA GLU A 283 -23.74 -9.51 -5.08
C GLU A 283 -24.36 -8.49 -6.03
N GLN A 284 -25.64 -8.62 -6.36
CA GLN A 284 -26.32 -7.62 -7.18
C GLN A 284 -26.62 -6.32 -6.42
N GLU A 285 -26.98 -6.38 -5.14
CA GLU A 285 -27.39 -5.21 -4.34
C GLU A 285 -26.22 -4.38 -3.79
N PHE A 286 -25.08 -5.01 -3.51
CA PHE A 286 -23.86 -4.34 -3.08
C PHE A 286 -22.74 -4.50 -4.10
N GLY A 287 -22.24 -5.74 -4.26
CA GLY A 287 -21.34 -6.14 -5.35
C GLY A 287 -20.05 -5.33 -5.53
N CYS A 288 -19.65 -4.51 -4.56
CA CYS A 288 -18.44 -3.70 -4.67
C CYS A 288 -17.19 -4.57 -4.50
N ARG A 289 -16.30 -4.50 -5.48
CA ARG A 289 -15.12 -5.38 -5.62
C ARG A 289 -13.80 -4.63 -5.50
N ALA A 290 -13.77 -3.37 -5.90
CA ALA A 290 -12.55 -2.59 -5.82
C ALA A 290 -12.80 -1.10 -5.65
N LEU A 291 -11.86 -0.42 -4.99
CA LEU A 291 -11.74 1.04 -5.00
C LEU A 291 -10.41 1.38 -5.66
N GLU A 292 -10.44 2.19 -6.71
CA GLU A 292 -9.23 2.73 -7.36
C GLU A 292 -9.14 4.21 -7.04
N LEU A 293 -8.07 4.61 -6.38
CA LEU A 293 -7.90 5.96 -5.84
C LEU A 293 -6.57 6.55 -6.29
N THR A 294 -6.61 7.83 -6.59
CA THR A 294 -5.43 8.67 -6.77
C THR A 294 -5.34 9.64 -5.60
N ALA A 295 -4.17 9.72 -4.97
CA ALA A 295 -3.91 10.70 -3.92
C ALA A 295 -3.07 11.88 -4.46
N GLU A 296 -3.51 13.09 -4.17
CA GLU A 296 -2.75 14.31 -4.43
C GLU A 296 -2.96 15.31 -3.30
N ASN A 297 -1.86 15.66 -2.59
CA ASN A 297 -1.87 16.62 -1.48
C ASN A 297 -2.94 16.30 -0.40
N GLY A 298 -3.06 15.02 -0.03
CA GLY A 298 -4.04 14.54 0.96
C GLY A 298 -5.49 14.45 0.46
N LYS A 299 -5.77 14.86 -0.77
CA LYS A 299 -7.08 14.67 -1.43
C LYS A 299 -7.08 13.37 -2.22
N LEU A 300 -8.22 12.70 -2.21
CA LEU A 300 -8.48 11.48 -2.96
C LEU A 300 -9.47 11.77 -4.08
N THR A 301 -9.19 11.22 -5.25
CA THR A 301 -10.13 11.13 -6.37
C THR A 301 -10.04 9.73 -6.95
N GLY A 302 -11.13 9.15 -7.42
CA GLY A 302 -11.08 7.80 -7.94
C GLY A 302 -12.42 7.26 -8.35
N GLU A 303 -12.52 5.94 -8.40
CA GLU A 303 -13.76 5.23 -8.67
C GLU A 303 -13.89 3.96 -7.84
N MET A 304 -15.13 3.60 -7.56
CA MET A 304 -15.52 2.36 -6.93
C MET A 304 -16.17 1.47 -7.98
N SER A 305 -15.70 0.23 -8.07
CA SER A 305 -16.26 -0.80 -8.96
C SER A 305 -17.25 -1.66 -8.20
N CYS A 306 -18.54 -1.60 -8.58
CA CYS A 306 -19.63 -2.39 -8.00
C CYS A 306 -20.44 -3.14 -9.06
N SER A 307 -21.51 -3.79 -8.62
CA SER A 307 -22.47 -4.46 -9.50
C SER A 307 -23.19 -3.49 -10.43
N ASP A 308 -23.85 -4.05 -11.44
CA ASP A 308 -24.64 -3.30 -12.42
C ASP A 308 -25.76 -2.46 -11.78
N LYS A 309 -26.36 -2.95 -10.68
CA LYS A 309 -27.45 -2.23 -10.00
C LYS A 309 -26.96 -1.05 -9.17
N VAL A 310 -25.74 -1.12 -8.62
CA VAL A 310 -25.13 -0.04 -7.84
C VAL A 310 -24.43 0.98 -8.74
N GLY A 311 -23.90 0.51 -9.86
CA GLY A 311 -23.09 1.27 -10.80
C GLY A 311 -21.71 0.63 -10.95
N ARG A 312 -21.37 0.22 -12.18
CA ARG A 312 -20.08 -0.44 -12.48
C ARG A 312 -18.87 0.41 -12.14
N ARG A 313 -19.01 1.74 -12.20
CA ARG A 313 -17.99 2.73 -11.86
C ARG A 313 -18.67 3.91 -11.20
N VAL A 314 -18.52 4.02 -9.89
CA VAL A 314 -19.06 5.12 -9.10
C VAL A 314 -17.91 6.04 -8.72
N PRO A 315 -17.89 7.30 -9.20
CA PRO A 315 -16.83 8.24 -8.83
C PRO A 315 -16.71 8.42 -7.31
N LEU A 316 -15.48 8.47 -6.83
CA LEU A 316 -15.11 8.70 -5.43
C LEU A 316 -14.33 10.02 -5.31
N SER A 317 -14.58 10.73 -4.23
CA SER A 317 -13.76 11.85 -3.77
C SER A 317 -13.58 11.77 -2.27
N GLY A 318 -12.47 12.24 -1.72
CA GLY A 318 -12.25 12.09 -0.29
C GLY A 318 -10.91 12.61 0.21
N THR A 319 -10.53 12.12 1.37
CA THR A 319 -9.26 12.41 2.03
C THR A 319 -8.77 11.18 2.76
N PHE A 320 -7.49 11.15 3.08
CA PHE A 320 -6.93 10.17 4.01
C PHE A 320 -6.05 10.85 5.03
N ALA A 321 -5.90 10.22 6.19
CA ALA A 321 -5.03 10.69 7.25
C ALA A 321 -4.33 9.53 7.94
N SER A 322 -3.12 9.79 8.42
CA SER A 322 -2.48 8.90 9.39
C SER A 322 -3.13 9.11 10.76
N VAL A 323 -3.55 8.01 11.38
CA VAL A 323 -4.11 7.98 12.73
C VAL A 323 -2.98 7.61 13.69
N ARG A 324 -2.81 8.40 14.76
CA ARG A 324 -1.80 8.13 15.79
C ARG A 324 -2.18 6.96 16.68
#